data_AF-A0A0C3ND47-F1
#
_entry.id   AF-A0A0C3ND47-F1
#
_cell.length_a   1.000
_cell.length_b   1.000
_cell.length_c   1.000
_cell.angle_alpha   90.00
_cell.angle_beta   90.00
_cell.angle_gamma   90.00
#
_symmetry.space_group_name_H-M   'P 1'
#
loop_
_entity.id
_entity.type
_entity.pdbx_description
1 polymer ?
#
loop_
_entity_poly.entity_id
_entity_poly.type
_entity_poly.pdbx_seq_one_letter_code
_entity_poly.pdbx_strand_id
1 'polypeptide(L)'
;MSFTMGKKLKERAKVDFDEELPDDDDVALSRLKSIFDSTYEVLRELAEEKGIAIEDIYRAENIDKGFWGEDYEDLDDDDEELARKVEREDMICCNRIYETLADKCQESIYQKLDEEEEKGNGIKTKEVDEALVEISWYLDLIHAKMKRALYGFHIYADKINAKQEENDYNGSAKVALLAIEISYQAWSVLKNKVVYFQQDIERILVVLEQMLRDLEHRFPDARNFCRPGFDQ
;
A
#
# COMPACT_ATOMS: atom_id res chain seq x y z
N MET A 1 20.05 -8.45 20.26
CA MET A 1 20.01 -9.93 20.23
C MET A 1 20.64 -10.50 21.50
N SER A 2 20.07 -11.55 22.08
CA SER A 2 20.69 -12.26 23.22
C SER A 2 21.95 -13.01 22.77
N PHE A 3 22.98 -13.08 23.62
CA PHE A 3 24.23 -13.81 23.37
C PHE A 3 23.99 -15.29 23.01
N THR A 4 22.97 -15.91 23.61
CA THR A 4 22.57 -17.29 23.33
C THR A 4 21.97 -17.49 21.95
N MET A 5 21.21 -16.50 21.46
CA MET A 5 20.59 -16.54 20.13
C MET A 5 21.65 -16.35 19.03
N GLY A 6 22.56 -15.38 19.20
CA GLY A 6 23.65 -15.14 18.24
C GLY A 6 24.59 -16.34 18.10
N LYS A 7 24.85 -17.07 19.19
CA LYS A 7 25.68 -18.29 19.16
C LYS A 7 25.01 -19.45 18.42
N LYS A 8 23.72 -19.72 18.69
CA LYS A 8 22.96 -20.79 18.01
C LYS A 8 22.79 -20.52 16.51
N LEU A 9 22.57 -19.26 16.13
CA LEU A 9 22.49 -18.85 14.72
C LEU A 9 23.83 -19.06 13.98
N LYS A 10 24.97 -18.63 14.58
CA LYS A 10 26.29 -18.84 13.97
C LYS A 10 26.70 -20.31 13.89
N GLU A 11 26.29 -21.15 14.85
CA GLU A 11 26.66 -22.57 14.88
C GLU A 11 25.83 -23.46 13.92
N ARG A 12 24.56 -23.12 13.64
CA ARG A 12 23.68 -23.96 12.81
C ARG A 12 23.27 -23.37 11.46
N ALA A 13 23.00 -22.07 11.39
CA ALA A 13 22.44 -21.48 10.18
C ALA A 13 23.48 -21.29 9.07
N LYS A 14 24.79 -21.28 9.40
CA LYS A 14 25.87 -20.82 8.49
C LYS A 14 25.56 -19.46 7.82
N VAL A 15 24.67 -18.68 8.42
CA VAL A 15 24.31 -17.34 7.96
C VAL A 15 25.28 -16.38 8.61
N ASP A 16 26.13 -15.77 7.80
CA ASP A 16 26.89 -14.60 8.22
C ASP A 16 26.02 -13.35 8.01
N PHE A 17 25.59 -12.75 9.12
CA PHE A 17 24.83 -11.51 9.12
C PHE A 17 25.71 -10.29 8.82
N ASP A 18 27.04 -10.47 8.83
CA ASP A 18 28.02 -9.41 8.58
C ASP A 18 28.39 -9.28 7.08
N GLU A 19 27.86 -10.16 6.21
CA GLU A 19 28.14 -10.17 4.78
C GLU A 19 27.10 -9.31 4.00
N GLU A 20 27.55 -8.39 3.14
CA GLU A 20 26.68 -7.46 2.40
C GLU A 20 25.71 -8.19 1.45
N LEU A 21 24.49 -7.65 1.29
CA LEU A 21 23.50 -8.21 0.37
C LEU A 21 24.00 -8.10 -1.09
N PRO A 22 23.81 -9.12 -1.94
CA PRO A 22 24.15 -9.05 -3.35
C PRO A 22 23.33 -7.99 -4.10
N ASP A 23 23.91 -7.37 -5.14
CA ASP A 23 23.24 -6.37 -6.01
C ASP A 23 22.16 -6.99 -6.92
N ASP A 24 22.13 -8.32 -7.05
CA ASP A 24 21.16 -9.05 -7.86
C ASP A 24 19.90 -9.39 -7.03
N ASP A 25 18.74 -8.91 -7.47
CA ASP A 25 17.48 -9.00 -6.73
C ASP A 25 17.05 -10.45 -6.44
N ASP A 26 17.22 -11.38 -7.38
CA ASP A 26 16.83 -12.79 -7.20
C ASP A 26 17.74 -13.50 -6.19
N VAL A 27 19.05 -13.20 -6.23
CA VAL A 27 20.02 -13.72 -5.27
C VAL A 27 19.81 -13.09 -3.89
N ALA A 28 19.49 -11.79 -3.83
CA ALA A 28 19.18 -11.08 -2.60
C ALA A 28 17.93 -11.66 -1.92
N LEU A 29 16.85 -11.89 -2.67
CA LEU A 29 15.61 -12.50 -2.15
C LEU A 29 15.82 -13.94 -1.69
N SER A 30 16.58 -14.73 -2.44
CA SER A 30 16.92 -16.11 -2.06
C SER A 30 17.71 -16.15 -0.76
N ARG A 31 18.65 -15.22 -0.58
CA ARG A 31 19.41 -15.08 0.65
C ARG A 31 18.54 -14.63 1.81
N LEU A 32 17.68 -13.62 1.60
CA LEU A 32 16.74 -13.14 2.60
C LEU A 32 15.86 -14.28 3.11
N LYS A 33 15.31 -15.08 2.20
CA LYS A 33 14.51 -16.27 2.52
C LYS A 33 15.29 -17.24 3.41
N SER A 34 16.53 -17.56 3.04
CA SER A 34 17.37 -18.45 3.84
C SER A 34 17.63 -17.93 5.27
N ILE A 35 17.78 -16.61 5.42
CA ILE A 35 17.97 -15.96 6.71
C ILE A 35 16.71 -16.09 7.57
N PHE A 36 15.54 -15.80 6.99
CA PHE A 36 14.26 -15.91 7.69
C PHE A 36 13.93 -17.34 8.09
N ASP A 37 14.11 -18.31 7.20
CA ASP A 37 13.90 -19.73 7.48
C ASP A 37 14.78 -20.20 8.65
N SER A 38 16.06 -19.84 8.62
CA SER A 38 17.00 -20.20 9.69
C SER A 38 16.66 -19.53 11.03
N THR A 39 16.21 -18.28 10.99
CA THR A 39 15.82 -17.54 12.20
C THR A 39 14.55 -18.12 12.80
N TYR A 40 13.59 -18.49 11.96
CA TYR A 40 12.34 -19.14 12.36
C TYR A 40 12.59 -20.50 13.05
N GLU A 41 13.48 -21.33 12.48
CA GLU A 41 13.87 -22.59 13.11
C GLU A 41 14.47 -22.39 14.51
N VAL A 42 15.39 -21.43 14.67
CA VAL A 42 16.00 -21.13 15.98
C VAL A 42 14.95 -20.62 16.97
N LEU A 43 14.00 -19.79 16.53
CA LEU A 43 12.91 -19.30 17.38
C LEU A 43 12.01 -20.43 17.85
N ARG A 44 11.66 -21.37 16.96
CA ARG A 44 10.87 -22.55 17.30
C ARG A 44 11.56 -23.42 18.33
N GLU A 45 12.85 -23.71 18.14
CA GLU A 45 13.64 -24.49 19.11
C GLU A 45 13.69 -23.80 20.48
N LEU A 46 13.89 -22.48 20.51
CA LEU A 46 13.91 -21.71 21.77
C LEU A 46 12.55 -21.68 22.47
N ALA A 47 11.45 -21.67 21.71
CA ALA A 47 10.09 -21.76 22.23
C ALA A 47 9.84 -23.15 22.85
N GLU A 48 10.19 -24.22 22.12
CA GLU A 48 10.10 -25.61 22.58
C GLU A 48 10.95 -25.84 23.85
N GLU A 49 12.19 -25.33 23.91
CA GLU A 49 13.06 -25.40 25.09
C GLU A 49 12.46 -24.75 26.34
N LYS A 50 11.63 -23.70 26.14
CA LYS A 50 10.95 -23.00 27.23
C LYS A 50 9.57 -23.57 27.55
N GLY A 51 9.14 -24.61 26.84
CA GLY A 51 7.82 -25.22 27.01
C GLY A 51 6.68 -24.31 26.58
N ILE A 52 6.94 -23.40 25.65
CA ILE A 52 5.96 -22.43 25.12
C ILE A 52 5.76 -22.77 23.64
N ALA A 53 4.52 -22.92 23.16
CA ALA A 53 4.29 -23.06 21.73
C ALA A 53 4.59 -21.72 21.03
N ILE A 54 5.15 -21.75 19.83
CA ILE A 54 5.48 -20.50 19.12
C ILE A 54 4.22 -19.65 18.88
N GLU A 55 3.08 -20.30 18.70
CA GLU A 55 1.75 -19.72 18.59
C GLU A 55 1.30 -18.99 19.87
N ASP A 56 1.75 -19.46 21.05
CA ASP A 56 1.44 -18.83 22.33
C ASP A 56 2.24 -17.54 22.54
N ILE A 57 3.43 -17.42 21.93
CA ILE A 57 4.23 -16.18 21.94
C ILE A 57 3.48 -15.08 21.19
N TYR A 58 2.97 -15.38 20.00
CA TYR A 58 2.15 -14.44 19.21
C TYR A 58 0.85 -14.04 19.91
N ARG A 59 0.24 -14.95 20.70
CA ARG A 59 -0.95 -14.64 21.49
C ARG A 59 -0.68 -13.84 22.76
N ALA A 60 0.53 -13.96 23.33
CA ALA A 60 0.91 -13.31 24.57
C ALA A 60 1.49 -11.91 24.38
N GLU A 61 2.00 -11.60 23.18
CA GLU A 61 2.36 -10.22 22.85
C GLU A 61 1.08 -9.39 22.69
N ASN A 62 0.92 -8.39 23.56
CA ASN A 62 0.12 -7.21 23.26
C ASN A 62 0.85 -6.44 22.15
N ILE A 63 0.86 -7.00 20.94
CA ILE A 63 1.25 -6.27 19.75
C ILE A 63 0.30 -5.08 19.71
N ASP A 64 0.85 -3.87 19.72
CA ASP A 64 0.08 -2.67 19.43
C ASP A 64 -0.48 -2.82 18.02
N LYS A 65 -1.68 -3.39 17.95
CA LYS A 65 -2.46 -3.59 16.74
C LYS A 65 -2.83 -2.24 16.11
N GLY A 66 -2.57 -1.10 16.76
CA GLY A 66 -2.88 0.23 16.22
C GLY A 66 -2.15 0.57 14.92
N PHE A 67 -1.02 -0.10 14.59
CA PHE A 67 -0.29 0.19 13.36
C PHE A 67 -0.65 -0.72 12.18
N TRP A 68 -1.11 -1.96 12.42
CA TRP A 68 -1.42 -2.95 11.35
C TRP A 68 -2.75 -3.68 11.52
N GLY A 69 -3.53 -3.44 12.59
CA GLY A 69 -4.56 -4.35 13.08
C GLY A 69 -5.99 -3.79 13.11
N GLU A 70 -6.27 -2.76 12.31
CA GLU A 70 -7.65 -2.32 12.04
C GLU A 70 -8.19 -2.77 10.68
N ASP A 71 -7.48 -3.66 9.99
CA ASP A 71 -7.98 -4.27 8.77
C ASP A 71 -8.64 -5.62 9.11
N TYR A 72 -9.87 -5.55 9.66
CA TYR A 72 -10.95 -6.52 9.43
C TYR A 72 -10.92 -7.92 10.10
N GLU A 73 -10.31 -8.16 11.27
CA GLU A 73 -10.41 -9.51 11.89
C GLU A 73 -11.46 -9.69 12.99
N ASP A 74 -12.03 -8.62 13.56
CA ASP A 74 -13.09 -8.71 14.59
C ASP A 74 -14.17 -7.64 14.34
N LEU A 75 -14.81 -7.67 13.16
CA LEU A 75 -15.97 -6.82 12.89
C LEU A 75 -17.21 -7.46 13.50
N ASP A 76 -17.89 -6.77 14.41
CA ASP A 76 -19.24 -7.14 14.85
C ASP A 76 -20.21 -7.10 13.64
N ASP A 77 -21.38 -7.76 13.69
CA ASP A 77 -22.33 -7.81 12.54
C ASP A 77 -22.68 -6.40 11.98
N ASP A 78 -22.70 -5.39 12.84
CA ASP A 78 -22.95 -3.97 12.49
C ASP A 78 -21.82 -3.37 11.64
N ASP A 79 -20.58 -3.80 11.86
CA ASP A 79 -19.39 -3.35 11.13
C ASP A 79 -19.33 -3.97 9.72
N GLU A 80 -19.83 -5.20 9.54
CA GLU A 80 -19.93 -5.83 8.22
C GLU A 80 -20.98 -5.13 7.33
N GLU A 81 -22.13 -4.74 7.90
CA GLU A 81 -23.13 -3.94 7.18
C GLU A 81 -22.57 -2.57 6.79
N LEU A 82 -21.80 -1.95 7.68
CA LEU A 82 -21.16 -0.68 7.40
C LEU A 82 -20.11 -0.79 6.29
N ALA A 83 -19.27 -1.84 6.32
CA ALA A 83 -18.32 -2.10 5.24
C ALA A 83 -19.05 -2.22 3.90
N ARG A 84 -20.16 -2.97 3.83
CA ARG A 84 -20.98 -3.07 2.61
C ARG A 84 -21.60 -1.74 2.19
N LYS A 85 -21.92 -0.85 3.14
CA LYS A 85 -22.40 0.51 2.83
C LYS A 85 -21.29 1.36 2.22
N VAL A 86 -20.09 1.34 2.80
CA VAL A 86 -18.91 2.04 2.28
C VAL A 86 -18.57 1.57 0.87
N GLU A 87 -18.60 0.25 0.62
CA GLU A 87 -18.33 -0.32 -0.70
C GLU A 87 -19.35 0.08 -1.79
N ARG A 88 -20.50 0.64 -1.39
CA ARG A 88 -21.54 1.15 -2.28
C ARG A 88 -21.54 2.67 -2.40
N GLU A 89 -20.66 3.38 -1.70
CA GLU A 89 -20.50 4.83 -1.86
C GLU A 89 -19.99 5.15 -3.27
N ASP A 90 -20.53 6.20 -3.87
CA ASP A 90 -20.20 6.63 -5.23
C ASP A 90 -18.68 6.86 -5.40
N MET A 91 -18.02 7.37 -4.35
CA MET A 91 -16.57 7.58 -4.33
C MET A 91 -15.78 6.29 -4.50
N ILE A 92 -16.21 5.19 -3.86
CA ILE A 92 -15.57 3.87 -4.01
C ILE A 92 -15.87 3.30 -5.40
N CYS A 93 -17.09 3.50 -5.91
CA CYS A 93 -17.40 3.13 -7.29
C CYS A 93 -16.52 3.89 -8.30
N CYS A 94 -16.29 5.18 -8.11
CA CYS A 94 -15.36 5.98 -8.93
C CYS A 94 -13.93 5.45 -8.86
N ASN A 95 -13.44 5.10 -7.66
CA ASN A 95 -12.11 4.50 -7.51
C ASN A 95 -12.00 3.16 -8.27
N ARG A 96 -13.01 2.30 -8.21
CA ARG A 96 -13.02 1.04 -9.00
C ARG A 96 -13.02 1.26 -10.50
N ILE A 97 -13.68 2.33 -10.97
CA ILE A 97 -13.61 2.74 -12.38
C ILE A 97 -12.18 3.15 -12.72
N TYR A 98 -11.52 3.93 -11.86
CA TYR A 98 -10.11 4.28 -12.03
C TYR A 98 -9.22 3.03 -12.09
N GLU A 99 -9.34 2.10 -11.14
CA GLU A 99 -8.59 0.83 -11.12
C GLU A 99 -8.75 0.07 -12.43
N THR A 100 -9.98 -0.15 -12.86
CA THR A 100 -10.27 -0.89 -14.10
C THR A 100 -9.70 -0.21 -15.34
N LEU A 101 -9.72 1.12 -15.40
CA LEU A 101 -9.18 1.88 -16.52
C LEU A 101 -7.66 1.89 -16.50
N ALA A 102 -7.06 2.10 -15.32
CA ALA A 102 -5.63 2.11 -15.09
C ALA A 102 -5.00 0.77 -15.46
N ASP A 103 -5.53 -0.35 -14.95
CA ASP A 103 -5.03 -1.69 -15.22
C ASP A 103 -4.99 -1.99 -16.73
N LYS A 104 -6.11 -1.76 -17.42
CA LYS A 104 -6.22 -1.99 -18.87
C LYS A 104 -5.27 -1.12 -19.67
N CYS A 105 -5.13 0.14 -19.26
CA CYS A 105 -4.26 1.09 -19.94
C CYS A 105 -2.78 0.75 -19.71
N GLN A 106 -2.38 0.43 -18.48
CA GLN A 106 -1.03 -0.01 -18.15
C GLN A 106 -0.67 -1.29 -18.89
N GLU A 107 -1.54 -2.30 -18.90
CA GLU A 107 -1.32 -3.54 -19.65
C GLU A 107 -1.09 -3.26 -21.15
N SER A 108 -1.91 -2.39 -21.74
CA SER A 108 -1.78 -1.98 -23.15
C SER A 108 -0.47 -1.22 -23.40
N ILE A 109 -0.06 -0.36 -22.47
CA ILE A 109 1.21 0.38 -22.54
C ILE A 109 2.40 -0.58 -22.48
N TYR A 110 2.43 -1.51 -21.52
CA TYR A 110 3.50 -2.50 -21.40
C TYR A 110 3.63 -3.33 -22.67
N GLN A 111 2.53 -3.89 -23.18
CA GLN A 111 2.53 -4.64 -24.45
C GLN A 111 3.12 -3.81 -25.59
N LYS A 112 2.76 -2.52 -25.67
CA LYS A 112 3.25 -1.63 -26.72
C LYS A 112 4.73 -1.28 -26.55
N LEU A 113 5.21 -1.12 -25.32
CA LEU A 113 6.63 -0.87 -25.04
C LEU A 113 7.48 -2.07 -25.44
N ASP A 114 7.05 -3.30 -25.10
CA ASP A 114 7.73 -4.54 -25.46
C ASP A 114 7.80 -4.70 -26.99
N GLU A 115 6.69 -4.47 -27.70
CA GLU A 115 6.66 -4.52 -29.18
C GLU A 115 7.64 -3.54 -29.85
N GLU A 116 7.80 -2.34 -29.28
CA GLU A 116 8.63 -1.30 -29.86
C GLU A 116 10.11 -1.49 -29.49
N GLU A 117 10.39 -2.09 -28.33
CA GLU A 117 11.71 -2.58 -27.94
C GLU A 117 12.19 -3.67 -28.91
N GLU A 118 11.36 -4.66 -29.23
CA GLU A 118 11.67 -5.69 -30.23
C GLU A 118 11.97 -5.12 -31.63
N LYS A 119 11.32 -4.00 -31.98
CA LYS A 119 11.53 -3.29 -33.26
C LYS A 119 12.74 -2.34 -33.24
N GLY A 120 13.39 -2.15 -32.09
CA GLY A 120 14.50 -1.20 -31.91
C GLY A 120 14.06 0.27 -31.88
N ASN A 121 12.77 0.55 -31.71
CA ASN A 121 12.22 1.88 -31.53
C ASN A 121 12.23 2.20 -30.03
N GLY A 122 13.28 2.85 -29.54
CA GLY A 122 13.45 3.19 -28.11
C GLY A 122 12.43 4.21 -27.59
N ILE A 123 11.19 3.77 -27.34
CA ILE A 123 10.11 4.57 -26.73
C ILE A 123 10.17 4.51 -25.20
N LYS A 124 10.76 3.43 -24.65
CA LYS A 124 10.99 3.27 -23.22
C LYS A 124 12.02 4.28 -22.75
N THR A 125 11.56 5.24 -21.95
CA THR A 125 12.42 6.25 -21.33
C THR A 125 12.33 6.10 -19.83
N LYS A 126 13.37 6.53 -19.11
CA LYS A 126 13.39 6.50 -17.64
C LYS A 126 12.14 7.17 -17.03
N GLU A 127 11.68 8.28 -17.62
CA GLU A 127 10.49 9.00 -17.18
C GLU A 127 9.19 8.18 -17.35
N VAL A 128 9.10 7.36 -18.41
CA VAL A 128 7.94 6.48 -18.63
C VAL A 128 7.94 5.33 -17.63
N ASP A 129 9.10 4.73 -17.38
CA ASP A 129 9.23 3.63 -16.40
C ASP A 129 8.93 4.13 -14.98
N GLU A 130 9.47 5.29 -14.58
CA GLU A 130 9.18 5.91 -13.29
C GLU A 130 7.69 6.21 -13.13
N ALA A 131 7.04 6.79 -14.14
CA ALA A 131 5.61 7.07 -14.09
C ALA A 131 4.76 5.79 -13.97
N LEU A 132 5.11 4.72 -14.70
CA LEU A 132 4.41 3.44 -14.59
C LEU A 132 4.56 2.82 -13.19
N VAL A 133 5.75 2.89 -12.59
CA VAL A 133 5.99 2.42 -11.23
C VAL A 133 5.19 3.24 -10.20
N GLU A 134 5.16 4.57 -10.34
CA GLU A 134 4.37 5.44 -9.47
C GLU A 134 2.88 5.10 -9.55
N ILE A 135 2.33 4.95 -10.76
CA ILE A 135 0.92 4.61 -10.94
C ILE A 135 0.58 3.30 -10.23
N SER A 136 1.38 2.25 -10.46
CA SER A 136 1.16 0.95 -9.83
C SER A 136 1.22 1.01 -8.31
N TRP A 137 2.18 1.75 -7.75
CA TRP A 137 2.32 1.91 -6.29
C TRP A 137 1.10 2.62 -5.68
N TYR A 138 0.61 3.68 -6.33
CA TYR A 138 -0.48 4.48 -5.80
C TYR A 138 -1.87 3.89 -6.08
N LEU A 139 -2.01 2.98 -7.05
CA LEU A 139 -3.28 2.32 -7.37
C LEU A 139 -3.91 1.65 -6.13
N ASP A 140 -3.17 0.74 -5.49
CA ASP A 140 -3.63 0.01 -4.30
C ASP A 140 -3.77 0.94 -3.09
N LEU A 141 -2.86 1.91 -2.96
CA LEU A 141 -2.85 2.83 -1.82
C LEU A 141 -4.08 3.75 -1.82
N ILE A 142 -4.50 4.25 -2.98
CA ILE A 142 -5.68 5.13 -3.10
C ILE A 142 -6.91 4.38 -2.59
N HIS A 143 -7.15 3.15 -3.06
CA HIS A 143 -8.27 2.33 -2.61
C HIS A 143 -8.31 2.17 -1.09
N ALA A 144 -7.21 1.69 -0.53
CA ALA A 144 -7.11 1.39 0.90
C ALA A 144 -7.36 2.65 1.74
N LYS A 145 -6.79 3.79 1.37
CA LYS A 145 -6.92 5.05 2.12
C LYS A 145 -8.29 5.71 1.95
N MET A 146 -8.89 5.64 0.76
CA MET A 146 -10.27 6.10 0.55
C MET A 146 -11.27 5.29 1.39
N LYS A 147 -11.15 3.96 1.35
CA LYS A 147 -12.01 3.07 2.13
C LYS A 147 -11.87 3.32 3.62
N ARG A 148 -10.65 3.41 4.14
CA ARG A 148 -10.38 3.71 5.56
C ARG A 148 -10.95 5.07 5.99
N ALA A 149 -10.77 6.10 5.17
CA ALA A 149 -11.32 7.43 5.45
C ALA A 149 -12.86 7.41 5.54
N LEU A 150 -13.54 6.74 4.59
CA LEU A 150 -15.00 6.62 4.60
C LEU A 150 -15.51 5.75 5.76
N TYR A 151 -14.82 4.66 6.07
CA TYR A 151 -15.16 3.80 7.19
C TYR A 151 -15.06 4.55 8.52
N GLY A 152 -13.92 5.20 8.79
CA GLY A 152 -13.74 6.05 9.97
C GLY A 152 -14.78 7.18 10.03
N PHE A 153 -15.09 7.81 8.91
CA PHE A 153 -16.14 8.83 8.85
C PHE A 153 -17.49 8.29 9.34
N HIS A 154 -17.95 7.15 8.82
CA HIS A 154 -19.26 6.61 9.20
C HIS A 154 -19.31 6.05 10.62
N ILE A 155 -18.22 5.48 11.14
CA ILE A 155 -18.17 4.98 12.53
C ILE A 155 -18.24 6.13 13.54
N TYR A 156 -17.55 7.23 13.25
CA TYR A 156 -17.26 8.25 14.24
C TYR A 156 -18.07 9.55 14.08
N ALA A 157 -18.76 9.75 12.94
CA ALA A 157 -19.58 10.94 12.68
C ALA A 157 -20.62 11.24 13.77
N ASP A 158 -21.16 10.22 14.45
CA ASP A 158 -22.21 10.36 15.46
C ASP A 158 -21.72 10.17 16.92
N LYS A 159 -20.41 9.94 17.15
CA LYS A 159 -19.87 9.63 18.50
C LYS A 159 -19.35 10.89 19.21
N ILE A 160 -19.76 11.06 20.48
CA ILE A 160 -19.52 12.25 21.32
C ILE A 160 -18.02 12.53 21.61
N ASN A 161 -17.12 11.58 21.36
CA ASN A 161 -15.66 11.70 21.56
C ASN A 161 -14.86 11.78 20.23
N ALA A 162 -15.41 12.42 19.20
CA ALA A 162 -14.87 12.41 17.84
C ALA A 162 -13.47 13.05 17.64
N LYS A 163 -12.91 13.83 18.57
CA LYS A 163 -11.68 14.61 18.29
C LYS A 163 -10.42 13.80 17.92
N GLN A 164 -10.24 12.61 18.49
CA GLN A 164 -9.07 11.77 18.16
C GLN A 164 -9.30 10.97 16.87
N GLU A 165 -10.55 10.66 16.57
CA GLU A 165 -10.99 9.86 15.43
C GLU A 165 -11.22 10.72 14.16
N GLU A 166 -11.61 11.99 14.34
CA GLU A 166 -11.61 13.06 13.34
C GLU A 166 -10.23 13.26 12.73
N ASN A 167 -9.19 13.08 13.54
CA ASN A 167 -7.81 13.14 13.09
C ASN A 167 -7.44 11.94 12.21
N ASP A 168 -7.98 10.75 12.48
CA ASP A 168 -7.59 9.54 11.76
C ASP A 168 -8.19 9.48 10.34
N TYR A 169 -9.50 9.72 10.20
CA TYR A 169 -10.11 9.71 8.86
C TYR A 169 -9.63 10.89 7.99
N ASN A 170 -9.38 12.07 8.58
CA ASN A 170 -8.81 13.20 7.83
C ASN A 170 -7.35 12.92 7.42
N GLY A 171 -6.58 12.21 8.25
CA GLY A 171 -5.25 11.73 7.89
C GLY A 171 -5.28 10.74 6.73
N SER A 172 -6.20 9.78 6.77
CA SER A 172 -6.40 8.82 5.67
C SER A 172 -6.84 9.52 4.38
N ALA A 173 -7.79 10.46 4.48
CA ALA A 173 -8.24 11.27 3.35
C ALA A 173 -7.10 12.14 2.76
N LYS A 174 -6.23 12.71 3.62
CA LYS A 174 -5.06 13.48 3.16
C LYS A 174 -4.10 12.61 2.35
N VAL A 175 -3.81 11.40 2.83
CA VAL A 175 -2.94 10.47 2.11
C VAL A 175 -3.56 10.07 0.78
N ALA A 176 -4.87 9.80 0.73
CA ALA A 176 -5.57 9.51 -0.52
C ALA A 176 -5.50 10.68 -1.51
N LEU A 177 -5.73 11.93 -1.06
CA LEU A 177 -5.60 13.12 -1.91
C LEU A 177 -4.19 13.25 -2.53
N LEU A 178 -3.15 13.10 -1.71
CA LEU A 178 -1.77 13.17 -2.19
C LEU A 178 -1.44 12.04 -3.18
N ALA A 179 -1.93 10.82 -2.90
CA ALA A 179 -1.74 9.68 -3.79
C ALA A 179 -2.43 9.88 -5.15
N ILE A 180 -3.65 10.43 -5.15
CA ILE A 180 -4.38 10.77 -6.38
C ILE A 180 -3.63 11.87 -7.16
N GLU A 181 -3.11 12.90 -6.49
CA GLU A 181 -2.32 13.95 -7.13
C GLU A 181 -1.06 13.40 -7.79
N ILE A 182 -0.33 12.52 -7.11
CA ILE A 182 0.88 11.89 -7.66
C ILE A 182 0.53 11.01 -8.87
N SER A 183 -0.51 10.18 -8.74
CA SER A 183 -0.99 9.36 -9.87
C SER A 183 -1.42 10.24 -11.05
N TYR A 184 -2.12 11.35 -10.82
CA TYR A 184 -2.49 12.30 -11.85
C TYR A 184 -1.28 12.88 -12.60
N GLN A 185 -0.20 13.22 -11.88
CA GLN A 185 1.03 13.70 -12.51
C GLN A 185 1.72 12.61 -13.33
N ALA A 186 1.81 11.39 -12.80
CA ALA A 186 2.39 10.25 -13.51
C ALA A 186 1.62 9.94 -14.81
N TRP A 187 0.29 9.89 -14.75
CA TRP A 187 -0.56 9.76 -15.95
C TRP A 187 -0.37 10.93 -16.92
N SER A 188 -0.19 12.15 -16.43
CA SER A 188 0.09 13.32 -17.28
C SER A 188 1.44 13.21 -18.00
N VAL A 189 2.47 12.64 -17.36
CA VAL A 189 3.75 12.31 -18.00
C VAL A 189 3.53 11.29 -19.11
N LEU A 190 2.82 10.19 -18.82
CA LEU A 190 2.52 9.16 -19.81
C LEU A 190 1.71 9.69 -21.00
N LYS A 191 0.74 10.58 -20.75
CA LYS A 191 -0.04 11.25 -21.81
C LYS A 191 0.84 11.94 -22.83
N ASN A 192 1.89 12.62 -22.37
CA ASN A 192 2.79 13.40 -23.22
C ASN A 192 3.82 12.54 -23.96
N LYS A 193 4.22 11.41 -23.36
CA LYS A 193 5.29 10.55 -23.88
C LYS A 193 4.79 9.37 -24.70
N VAL A 194 3.61 8.85 -24.38
CA VAL A 194 3.00 7.67 -25.00
C VAL A 194 1.71 8.06 -25.72
N VAL A 195 1.86 8.76 -26.83
CA VAL A 195 0.76 9.38 -27.59
C VAL A 195 -0.29 8.36 -28.08
N TYR A 196 0.10 7.10 -28.25
CA TYR A 196 -0.80 6.00 -28.67
C TYR A 196 -2.03 5.84 -27.76
N PHE A 197 -1.89 6.10 -26.47
CA PHE A 197 -2.94 5.89 -25.47
C PHE A 197 -3.52 7.18 -24.92
N GLN A 198 -3.28 8.31 -25.59
CA GLN A 198 -3.69 9.64 -25.12
C GLN A 198 -5.16 9.69 -24.72
N GLN A 199 -6.06 9.10 -25.52
CA GLN A 199 -7.50 9.11 -25.25
C GLN A 199 -7.87 8.32 -23.99
N ASP A 200 -7.24 7.17 -23.75
CA ASP A 200 -7.52 6.36 -22.57
C ASP A 200 -6.95 7.01 -21.32
N ILE A 201 -5.75 7.60 -21.43
CA ILE A 201 -5.14 8.38 -20.35
C ILE A 201 -5.99 9.63 -20.03
N GLU A 202 -6.55 10.32 -21.03
CA GLU A 202 -7.46 11.45 -20.80
C GLU A 202 -8.71 11.04 -20.01
N ARG A 203 -9.28 9.86 -20.28
CA ARG A 203 -10.40 9.34 -19.49
C ARG A 203 -10.00 9.07 -18.05
N ILE A 204 -8.81 8.50 -17.83
CA ILE A 204 -8.26 8.25 -16.49
C ILE A 204 -8.10 9.56 -15.72
N LEU A 205 -7.50 10.59 -16.34
CA LEU A 205 -7.29 11.90 -15.72
C LEU A 205 -8.62 12.55 -15.29
N VAL A 206 -9.68 12.43 -16.10
CA VAL A 206 -11.01 12.93 -15.73
C VAL A 206 -11.56 12.22 -14.49
N VAL A 207 -11.35 10.91 -14.37
CA VAL A 207 -11.80 10.15 -13.19
C VAL A 207 -10.99 10.55 -11.95
N LEU A 208 -9.67 10.70 -12.07
CA LEU A 208 -8.81 11.16 -10.98
C LEU A 208 -9.19 12.57 -10.50
N GLU A 209 -9.48 13.51 -11.41
CA GLU A 209 -9.99 14.83 -11.05
C GLU A 209 -11.32 14.76 -10.31
N GLN A 210 -12.22 13.87 -10.74
CA GLN A 210 -13.50 13.66 -10.07
C GLN A 210 -13.29 13.14 -8.65
N MET A 211 -12.40 12.15 -8.47
CA MET A 211 -12.06 11.62 -7.15
C MET A 211 -11.46 12.69 -6.23
N LEU A 212 -10.57 13.56 -6.73
CA LEU A 212 -10.05 14.69 -5.95
C LEU A 212 -11.18 15.59 -5.44
N ARG A 213 -12.06 16.03 -6.35
CA ARG A 213 -13.19 16.91 -6.00
C ARG A 213 -14.10 16.28 -4.95
N ASP A 214 -14.41 14.99 -5.10
CA ASP A 214 -15.30 14.29 -4.19
C ASP A 214 -14.67 14.08 -2.81
N LEU A 215 -13.37 13.76 -2.74
CA LEU A 215 -12.65 13.67 -1.47
C LEU A 215 -12.56 15.02 -0.77
N GLU A 216 -12.23 16.09 -1.48
CA GLU A 216 -12.16 17.44 -0.90
C GLU A 216 -13.52 17.91 -0.39
N HIS A 217 -14.59 17.58 -1.12
CA HIS A 217 -15.94 17.91 -0.69
C HIS A 217 -16.37 17.11 0.54
N ARG A 218 -16.05 15.81 0.59
CA ARG A 218 -16.40 14.93 1.71
C ARG A 218 -15.55 15.19 2.96
N PHE A 219 -14.28 15.53 2.79
CA PHE A 219 -13.31 15.71 3.86
C PHE A 219 -12.63 17.09 3.76
N PRO A 220 -13.35 18.19 4.06
CA PRO A 220 -12.85 19.55 3.85
C PRO A 220 -11.60 19.87 4.68
N ASP A 221 -11.42 19.21 5.84
CA ASP A 221 -10.28 19.44 6.73
C ASP A 221 -9.08 18.55 6.41
N ALA A 222 -9.19 17.59 5.49
CA ALA A 222 -8.12 16.64 5.16
C ALA A 222 -6.83 17.34 4.73
N ARG A 223 -6.91 18.40 3.92
CA ARG A 223 -5.71 19.14 3.48
C ARG A 223 -5.00 19.85 4.64
N ASN A 224 -5.76 20.30 5.64
CA ASN A 224 -5.24 21.00 6.80
C ASN A 224 -4.70 20.06 7.89
N PHE A 225 -5.04 18.76 7.81
CA PHE A 225 -4.55 17.77 8.74
C PHE A 225 -3.01 17.70 8.71
N CYS A 226 -2.36 17.80 9.87
CA CYS A 226 -0.90 17.70 9.97
C CYS A 226 -0.50 16.27 10.35
N ARG A 227 0.13 15.53 9.42
CA ARG A 227 0.57 14.15 9.66
C ARG A 227 1.83 14.15 10.54
N PRO A 228 1.78 13.59 11.76
CA PRO A 228 2.94 13.55 12.64
C PRO A 228 4.12 12.84 11.98
N GLY A 229 5.29 13.50 11.94
CA GLY A 229 6.50 12.95 11.35
C GLY A 229 6.61 13.04 9.82
N PHE A 230 5.60 13.58 9.13
CA PHE A 230 5.62 13.77 7.67
C PHE A 230 5.46 15.25 7.27
N ASP A 231 4.53 15.96 7.91
CA ASP A 231 4.25 17.37 7.62
C ASP A 231 4.88 18.26 8.70
N GLN A 232 5.41 19.44 8.31
CA GLN A 232 6.00 20.46 9.20
C GLN A 232 5.25 21.79 9.10
#